data_AF-A0A550H6N1-F1
#
_entry.id   AF-A0A550H6N1-F1
#
_cell.length_a   1.000
_cell.length_b   1.000
_cell.length_c   1.000
_cell.angle_alpha   90.00
_cell.angle_beta   90.00
_cell.angle_gamma   90.00
#
_symmetry.space_group_name_H-M   'P 1'
#
loop_
_entity.id
_entity.type
_entity.pdbx_description
1 polymer ?
#
loop_
_entity_poly.entity_id
_entity_poly.type
_entity_poly.pdbx_seq_one_letter_code
_entity_poly.pdbx_strand_id
1 'polypeptide(L)'
;MTCTLGELERRQALLTGISQNLNYSEIAAQLGVRRGDLLREVQAMRRGRDPGLRDAQRIGQARVDEEKQSASRRREERFFGMTGMTLHEKSFQNMVCFYRPELLAILRSRDHEAAIRDLPSSTRRTLMHNGILTRRNKPEVTQEARDQLL
;
A
#
# COMPACT_ATOMS: atom_id res chain seq x y z
N MET A 1 33.43 23.81 20.55
CA MET A 1 33.74 23.05 19.33
C MET A 1 33.24 23.86 18.15
N THR A 2 34.14 24.44 17.37
CA THR A 2 33.82 25.20 16.16
C THR A 2 33.62 24.21 15.01
N CYS A 3 32.37 23.97 14.57
CA CYS A 3 32.14 23.29 13.30
C CYS A 3 32.68 24.18 12.20
N THR A 4 33.54 23.64 11.34
CA THR A 4 34.05 24.39 10.19
C THR A 4 32.93 24.57 9.16
N LEU A 5 32.93 25.67 8.40
CA LEU A 5 31.88 25.97 7.41
C LEU A 5 31.61 24.78 6.47
N GLY A 6 32.68 24.10 6.04
CA GLY A 6 32.60 22.93 5.15
C GLY A 6 31.95 21.69 5.79
N GLU A 7 31.99 21.52 7.11
CA GLU A 7 31.29 20.42 7.80
C GLU A 7 29.78 20.66 7.86
N LEU A 8 29.36 21.91 8.02
CA LEU A 8 27.95 22.29 8.02
C LEU A 8 27.33 22.15 6.63
N GLU A 9 28.05 22.59 5.59
CA GLU A 9 27.62 22.43 4.18
C GLU A 9 27.51 20.96 3.79
N ARG A 10 28.50 20.13 4.16
CA ARG A 10 28.46 18.68 3.91
C ARG A 10 27.30 18.01 4.62
N ARG A 11 27.07 18.34 5.90
CA ARG A 11 25.93 17.82 6.67
C ARG A 11 24.61 18.22 6.00
N GLN A 12 24.46 19.47 5.59
CA GLN A 12 23.25 19.95 4.93
C GLN A 12 22.99 19.21 3.62
N ALA A 13 24.00 19.06 2.77
CA ALA A 13 23.87 18.35 1.51
C ALA A 13 23.58 16.84 1.69
N LEU A 14 24.14 16.19 2.71
CA LEU A 14 23.76 14.83 3.11
C LEU A 14 22.28 14.74 3.51
N LEU A 15 21.80 15.64 4.37
CA LEU A 15 20.38 15.68 4.77
C LEU A 15 19.45 15.95 3.59
N THR A 16 19.85 16.83 2.67
CA THR A 16 19.11 17.08 1.43
C THR A 16 19.06 15.84 0.54
N GLY A 17 20.16 15.12 0.37
CA GLY A 17 20.17 13.87 -0.39
C GLY A 17 19.25 12.80 0.22
N ILE A 18 19.26 12.67 1.56
CA ILE A 18 18.36 11.74 2.27
C ILE A 18 16.89 12.16 2.09
N SER A 19 16.59 13.45 2.17
CA SER A 19 15.21 13.95 2.00
C SER A 19 14.70 13.83 0.56
N GLN A 20 15.61 13.76 -0.41
CA GLN A 20 15.31 13.43 -1.81
C GLN A 20 15.21 11.91 -2.07
N ASN A 21 15.34 11.08 -1.03
CA ASN A 21 15.35 9.63 -1.13
C ASN A 21 16.48 9.06 -2.02
N LEU A 22 17.61 9.77 -2.11
CA LEU A 22 18.80 9.26 -2.79
C LEU A 22 19.44 8.16 -1.97
N ASN A 23 20.01 7.17 -2.64
CA ASN A 23 20.80 6.15 -1.97
C ASN A 23 22.16 6.73 -1.52
N TYR A 24 22.76 6.12 -0.49
CA TYR A 24 24.01 6.65 0.07
C TYR A 24 25.21 6.63 -0.89
N SER A 25 25.15 5.84 -1.97
CA SER A 25 26.19 5.85 -3.00
C SER A 25 26.06 7.07 -3.91
N GLU A 26 24.84 7.47 -4.26
CA GLU A 26 24.55 8.68 -5.06
C GLU A 26 24.93 9.93 -4.28
N ILE A 27 24.56 10.01 -3.00
CA ILE A 27 24.93 11.14 -2.14
C ILE A 27 26.45 11.21 -1.99
N ALA A 28 27.12 10.07 -1.81
CA ALA A 28 28.58 10.02 -1.70
C ALA A 28 29.26 10.51 -2.99
N ALA A 29 28.74 10.11 -4.16
CA ALA A 29 29.24 10.57 -5.45
C ALA A 29 29.04 12.09 -5.64
N GLN A 30 27.86 12.62 -5.29
CA GLN A 30 27.58 14.06 -5.37
C GLN A 30 28.48 14.90 -4.46
N LEU A 31 28.83 14.36 -3.29
CA LEU A 31 29.71 15.01 -2.32
C LEU A 31 31.20 14.78 -2.58
N GLY A 32 31.56 13.93 -3.55
CA GLY A 32 32.95 13.56 -3.80
C GLY A 32 33.62 12.80 -2.65
N VAL A 33 32.84 12.12 -1.80
CA VAL A 33 33.33 11.39 -0.62
C VAL A 33 33.17 9.88 -0.78
N ARG A 34 33.89 9.11 0.04
CA ARG A 34 33.68 7.67 0.10
C ARG A 34 32.38 7.37 0.85
N ARG A 35 31.59 6.43 0.32
CA ARG A 35 30.35 5.95 0.98
C ARG A 35 30.56 5.55 2.43
N GLY A 36 31.70 4.94 2.77
CA GLY A 36 32.02 4.53 4.14
C GLY A 36 32.10 5.69 5.12
N ASP A 37 32.67 6.82 4.69
CA ASP A 37 32.80 8.02 5.52
C ASP A 37 31.43 8.68 5.74
N LEU A 38 30.62 8.73 4.69
CA LEU A 38 29.23 9.20 4.75
C LEU A 38 28.38 8.35 5.72
N LEU A 39 28.52 7.02 5.68
CA LEU A 39 27.80 6.14 6.61
C LEU A 39 28.24 6.32 8.06
N ARG A 40 29.53 6.58 8.32
CA ARG A 40 30.02 6.92 9.66
C ARG A 40 29.39 8.22 10.17
N GLU A 41 29.28 9.23 9.31
CA GLU A 41 28.65 10.51 9.65
C GLU A 41 27.16 10.33 9.98
N VAL A 42 26.43 9.59 9.16
CA VAL A 42 25.02 9.23 9.44
C VAL A 42 24.91 8.45 10.76
N GLN A 43 25.83 7.53 11.03
CA GLN A 43 25.82 6.76 12.28
C GLN A 43 26.08 7.66 13.51
N ALA A 44 26.98 8.64 13.39
CA ALA A 44 27.23 9.63 14.44
C ALA A 44 25.97 10.48 14.69
N MET A 45 25.32 10.97 13.64
CA MET A 45 24.04 11.71 13.74
C MET A 45 22.94 10.88 14.41
N ARG A 46 22.83 9.58 14.09
CA ARG A 46 21.87 8.67 14.75
C ARG A 46 22.14 8.54 16.24
N ARG A 47 23.41 8.35 16.63
CA ARG A 47 23.81 8.27 18.05
C ARG A 47 23.52 9.59 18.78
N GLY A 48 23.75 10.71 18.12
CA GLY A 48 23.44 12.05 18.62
C GLY A 48 21.97 12.45 18.57
N ARG A 49 21.08 11.58 18.08
CA ARG A 49 19.64 11.86 17.87
C ARG A 49 19.40 13.14 17.08
N ASP A 50 20.17 13.34 16.01
CA ASP A 50 20.11 14.54 15.17
C ASP A 50 18.68 14.74 14.62
N PRO A 51 18.00 15.86 14.93
CA PRO A 51 16.64 16.11 14.48
C PRO A 51 16.56 16.31 12.96
N GLY A 52 17.60 16.90 12.36
CA GLY A 52 17.68 17.10 10.91
C GLY A 52 17.74 15.78 10.15
N LEU A 53 18.42 14.76 10.69
CA LEU A 53 18.41 13.42 10.11
C LEU A 53 17.02 12.78 10.17
N ARG A 54 16.32 12.93 11.30
CA ARG A 54 14.97 12.38 11.47
C ARG A 54 13.98 13.03 10.50
N ASP A 55 14.05 14.34 10.33
CA ASP A 55 13.16 15.08 9.43
C ASP A 55 13.47 14.77 7.97
N ALA A 56 14.76 14.71 7.59
CA ALA A 56 15.16 14.29 6.26
C ALA A 56 14.63 12.89 5.90
N GLN A 57 14.75 11.93 6.81
CA GLN A 57 14.22 10.57 6.60
C GLN A 57 12.70 10.56 6.45
N ARG A 58 11.98 11.37 7.25
CA ARG A 58 10.51 11.49 7.13
C ARG A 58 10.10 12.03 5.77
N ILE A 59 10.78 13.07 5.29
CA ILE A 59 10.51 13.68 3.98
C ILE A 59 10.80 12.69 2.84
N GLY A 60 11.95 12.02 2.90
CA GLY A 60 12.32 11.00 1.90
C GLY A 60 11.28 9.87 1.83
N GLN A 61 10.82 9.39 2.99
CA GLN A 61 9.77 8.37 3.06
C GLN A 61 8.43 8.86 2.47
N ALA A 62 8.01 10.08 2.80
CA ALA A 62 6.78 10.65 2.27
C ALA A 62 6.80 10.72 0.73
N ARG A 63 7.94 11.10 0.13
CA ARG A 63 8.11 11.10 -1.33
C ARG A 63 7.99 9.72 -1.94
N VAL A 64 8.59 8.70 -1.33
CA VAL A 64 8.45 7.30 -1.79
C VAL A 64 6.99 6.86 -1.76
N ASP A 65 6.26 7.24 -0.72
CA ASP A 65 4.86 6.87 -0.58
C ASP A 65 3.99 7.62 -1.60
N GLU A 66 4.27 8.89 -1.87
CA GLU A 66 3.65 9.66 -2.96
C GLU A 66 3.93 9.06 -4.34
N GLU A 67 5.18 8.67 -4.62
CA GLU A 67 5.56 8.02 -5.87
C GLU A 67 4.82 6.69 -6.06
N LYS A 68 4.77 5.85 -5.02
CA LYS A 68 4.01 4.59 -5.04
C LYS A 68 2.52 4.84 -5.28
N GLN A 69 1.93 5.82 -4.61
CA GLN A 69 0.54 6.20 -4.83
C GLN A 69 0.30 6.68 -6.26
N SER A 70 1.19 7.52 -6.80
CA SER A 70 1.09 8.01 -8.18
C SER A 70 1.17 6.88 -9.20
N ALA A 71 2.08 5.91 -9.00
CA ALA A 71 2.20 4.74 -9.84
C ALA A 71 0.96 3.85 -9.76
N SER A 72 0.41 3.66 -8.56
CA SER A 72 -0.83 2.92 -8.34
C SER A 72 -2.01 3.56 -9.06
N ARG A 73 -2.18 4.89 -8.94
CA ARG A 73 -3.23 5.65 -9.63
C ARG A 73 -3.11 5.53 -11.15
N ARG A 74 -1.92 5.72 -11.71
CA ARG A 74 -1.67 5.55 -13.16
C ARG A 74 -2.03 4.15 -13.64
N ARG A 75 -1.75 3.12 -12.85
CA ARG A 75 -2.12 1.74 -13.16
C ARG A 75 -3.63 1.55 -13.16
N GLU A 76 -4.31 2.11 -12.18
CA GLU A 76 -5.76 2.05 -12.05
C GLU A 76 -6.46 2.81 -13.19
N GLU A 77 -6.00 4.02 -13.51
CA GLU A 77 -6.47 4.82 -14.65
C GLU A 77 -6.27 4.09 -15.98
N ARG A 78 -5.09 3.48 -16.19
CA ARG A 78 -4.82 2.68 -17.39
C ARG A 78 -5.76 1.47 -17.46
N PHE A 79 -5.94 0.76 -16.35
CA PHE A 79 -6.83 -0.40 -16.29
C PHE A 79 -8.27 -0.01 -16.61
N PHE A 80 -8.75 1.10 -16.04
CA PHE A 80 -10.06 1.66 -16.33
C PHE A 80 -10.19 2.07 -17.80
N GLY A 81 -9.20 2.77 -18.36
CA GLY A 81 -9.21 3.14 -19.78
C GLY A 81 -9.22 1.94 -20.74
N MET A 82 -8.63 0.80 -20.34
CA MET A 82 -8.63 -0.42 -21.14
C MET A 82 -9.91 -1.25 -21.03
N THR A 83 -10.56 -1.25 -19.86
CA THR A 83 -11.63 -2.21 -19.55
C THR A 83 -12.98 -1.57 -19.27
N GLY A 84 -13.02 -0.26 -19.05
CA GLY A 84 -14.20 0.46 -18.56
C GLY A 84 -14.56 0.16 -17.10
N MET A 85 -13.73 -0.60 -16.38
CA MET A 85 -13.96 -1.01 -15.00
C MET A 85 -12.74 -0.71 -14.14
N THR A 86 -12.95 -0.41 -12.87
CA THR A 86 -11.89 -0.30 -11.87
C THR A 86 -11.35 -1.68 -11.52
N LEU A 87 -10.13 -1.72 -10.96
CA LEU A 87 -9.55 -2.96 -10.44
C LEU A 87 -10.42 -3.56 -9.33
N HIS A 88 -11.08 -2.71 -8.54
CA HIS A 88 -11.99 -3.14 -7.49
C HIS A 88 -13.22 -3.86 -8.07
N GLU A 89 -13.91 -3.25 -9.04
CA GLU A 89 -15.07 -3.85 -9.72
C GLU A 89 -14.69 -5.17 -10.40
N LYS A 90 -13.53 -5.20 -11.10
CA LYS A 90 -13.08 -6.44 -11.73
C LYS A 90 -12.78 -7.53 -10.71
N SER A 91 -12.18 -7.17 -9.58
CA SER A 91 -11.90 -8.12 -8.49
C SER A 91 -13.18 -8.65 -7.86
N PHE A 92 -14.17 -7.78 -7.65
CA PHE A 92 -15.49 -8.16 -7.16
C PHE A 92 -16.15 -9.15 -8.12
N GLN A 93 -16.22 -8.82 -9.42
CA GLN A 93 -16.77 -9.71 -10.45
C GLN A 93 -16.07 -11.06 -10.48
N ASN A 94 -14.73 -11.07 -10.43
CA ASN A 94 -13.97 -12.31 -10.41
C ASN A 94 -14.29 -13.16 -9.17
N MET A 95 -14.50 -12.54 -8.00
CA MET A 95 -14.87 -13.24 -6.78
C MET A 95 -16.29 -13.80 -6.84
N VAL A 96 -17.26 -13.04 -7.36
CA VAL A 96 -18.63 -13.53 -7.58
C VAL A 96 -18.62 -14.72 -8.54
N CYS A 97 -17.86 -14.63 -9.64
CA CYS A 97 -17.70 -15.73 -10.60
C CYS A 97 -17.03 -16.96 -9.96
N PHE A 98 -15.99 -16.77 -9.16
CA PHE A 98 -15.27 -17.86 -8.50
C PHE A 98 -16.17 -18.62 -7.51
N TYR A 99 -16.94 -17.89 -6.68
CA TYR A 99 -17.86 -18.47 -5.71
C TYR A 99 -19.28 -18.68 -6.26
N ARG A 100 -19.46 -18.62 -7.59
CA ARG A 100 -20.77 -18.77 -8.23
C ARG A 100 -21.52 -20.03 -7.78
N PRO A 101 -20.89 -21.22 -7.65
CA PRO A 101 -21.59 -22.42 -7.19
C PRO A 101 -22.17 -22.26 -5.78
N GLU A 102 -21.40 -21.75 -4.84
CA GLU A 102 -21.82 -21.53 -3.45
C GLU A 102 -22.90 -20.46 -3.36
N LEU A 103 -22.75 -19.36 -4.11
CA LEU A 103 -23.74 -18.28 -4.13
C LEU A 103 -25.08 -18.74 -4.71
N LEU A 104 -25.07 -19.51 -5.80
CA LEU A 104 -26.29 -20.09 -6.36
C LEU A 104 -26.92 -21.14 -5.42
N ALA A 105 -26.12 -21.92 -4.70
CA ALA A 105 -26.63 -22.86 -3.70
C ALA A 105 -27.35 -22.12 -2.56
N ILE A 106 -26.78 -21.01 -2.08
CA ILE A 106 -27.42 -20.15 -1.08
C ILE A 106 -28.74 -19.58 -1.62
N LEU A 107 -28.75 -19.00 -2.83
CA LEU A 107 -29.94 -18.37 -3.42
C LEU A 107 -31.07 -19.35 -3.77
N ARG A 108 -30.76 -20.65 -3.90
CA ARG A 108 -31.75 -21.72 -4.11
C ARG A 108 -32.20 -22.37 -2.81
N SER A 109 -31.54 -22.09 -1.69
CA SER A 109 -31.93 -22.61 -0.38
C SER A 109 -33.25 -21.97 0.06
N ARG A 110 -34.05 -22.72 0.83
CA ARG A 110 -35.24 -22.16 1.50
C ARG A 110 -34.86 -21.24 2.67
N ASP A 111 -33.70 -21.48 3.26
CA ASP A 111 -33.12 -20.67 4.33
C ASP A 111 -31.72 -20.23 3.90
N HIS A 112 -31.61 -18.98 3.45
CA HIS A 112 -30.35 -18.39 3.01
C HIS A 112 -29.38 -18.18 4.18
N GLU A 113 -29.88 -17.85 5.37
CA GLU A 113 -29.07 -17.56 6.54
C GLU A 113 -28.36 -18.83 7.03
N ALA A 114 -29.10 -19.95 7.11
CA ALA A 114 -28.54 -21.25 7.42
C ALA A 114 -27.51 -21.70 6.36
N ALA A 115 -27.83 -21.57 5.07
CA ALA A 115 -26.91 -21.92 3.98
C ALA A 115 -25.59 -21.12 4.03
N ILE A 116 -25.64 -19.83 4.41
CA ILE A 116 -24.44 -19.01 4.60
C ILE A 116 -23.66 -19.44 5.87
N ARG A 117 -24.36 -19.88 6.91
CA ARG A 117 -23.72 -20.39 8.14
C ARG A 117 -23.01 -21.71 7.93
N ASP A 118 -23.51 -22.54 7.03
CA ASP A 118 -22.92 -23.83 6.64
C ASP A 118 -21.65 -23.69 5.80
N LEU A 119 -21.41 -22.52 5.19
CA LEU A 119 -20.14 -22.26 4.52
C LEU A 119 -18.94 -22.33 5.48
N PRO A 120 -17.77 -22.77 4.99
CA PRO A 120 -16.53 -22.67 5.75
C PRO A 120 -16.29 -21.25 6.27
N SER A 121 -15.79 -21.13 7.50
CA SER A 121 -15.58 -19.83 8.14
C SER A 121 -14.65 -18.91 7.34
N SER A 122 -13.64 -19.47 6.66
CA SER A 122 -12.74 -18.75 5.76
C SER A 122 -13.50 -18.18 4.57
N THR A 123 -14.29 -19.01 3.86
CA THR A 123 -15.13 -18.60 2.73
C THR A 123 -16.09 -17.49 3.12
N ARG A 124 -16.82 -17.66 4.23
CA ARG A 124 -17.76 -16.63 4.72
C ARG A 124 -17.04 -15.31 5.00
N ARG A 125 -15.88 -15.34 5.68
CA ARG A 125 -15.07 -14.13 5.94
C ARG A 125 -14.59 -13.48 4.65
N THR A 126 -14.13 -14.26 3.67
CA THR A 126 -13.71 -13.75 2.36
C THR A 126 -14.87 -13.06 1.65
N LEU A 127 -16.04 -13.70 1.58
CA LEU A 127 -17.22 -13.11 0.93
C LEU A 127 -17.70 -11.83 1.65
N MET A 128 -17.64 -11.79 2.99
CA MET A 128 -17.95 -10.59 3.79
C MET A 128 -16.92 -9.47 3.63
N HIS A 129 -15.64 -9.83 3.51
CA HIS A 129 -14.56 -8.87 3.30
C HIS A 129 -14.72 -8.17 1.95
N ASN A 130 -15.07 -8.93 0.92
CA ASN A 130 -15.25 -8.45 -0.45
C ASN A 130 -16.66 -7.89 -0.73
N GLY A 131 -17.53 -7.72 0.28
CA GLY A 131 -18.85 -7.10 0.09
C GLY A 131 -19.88 -7.97 -0.65
N ILE A 132 -19.59 -9.26 -0.86
CA ILE A 132 -20.53 -10.21 -1.47
C ILE A 132 -21.58 -10.67 -0.45
N LEU A 133 -21.18 -10.79 0.82
CA LEU A 133 -22.09 -11.02 1.94
C LEU A 133 -22.16 -9.81 2.87
N THR A 134 -23.32 -9.55 3.46
CA THR A 134 -23.46 -8.51 4.49
C THR A 134 -22.75 -8.92 5.80
N ARG A 135 -22.16 -7.94 6.51
CA ARG A 135 -21.43 -8.16 7.78
C ARG A 135 -22.35 -8.19 9.02
N ARG A 136 -23.63 -8.51 8.86
CA ARG A 136 -24.64 -8.45 9.92
C ARG A 136 -24.83 -9.83 10.59
N ASN A 137 -25.47 -9.84 11.76
CA ASN A 137 -25.86 -11.08 12.46
C ASN A 137 -26.72 -12.02 11.60
N LYS A 138 -27.43 -11.43 10.63
CA LYS A 138 -28.13 -12.13 9.54
C LYS A 138 -27.40 -11.84 8.23
N PRO A 139 -26.41 -12.66 7.86
CA PRO A 139 -25.67 -12.45 6.63
C PRO A 139 -26.55 -12.80 5.43
N GLU A 140 -26.44 -12.01 4.37
CA GLU A 140 -27.19 -12.17 3.13
C GLU A 140 -26.29 -11.86 1.94
N VAL A 141 -26.55 -12.49 0.80
CA VAL A 141 -25.91 -12.13 -0.48
C VAL A 141 -26.40 -10.73 -0.87
N THR A 142 -25.45 -9.82 -1.10
CA THR A 142 -25.74 -8.42 -1.46
C THR A 142 -26.42 -8.32 -2.82
N GLN A 143 -27.19 -7.24 -3.04
CA GLN A 143 -27.90 -7.05 -4.30
C GLN A 143 -26.93 -6.99 -5.49
N GLU A 144 -25.82 -6.28 -5.34
CA GLU A 144 -24.76 -6.19 -6.36
C GLU A 144 -24.22 -7.56 -6.78
N ALA A 145 -24.01 -8.47 -5.82
CA ALA A 145 -23.58 -9.83 -6.13
C ALA A 145 -24.70 -10.65 -6.82
N ARG A 146 -25.97 -10.42 -6.48
CA ARG A 146 -27.11 -11.08 -7.13
C ARG A 146 -27.25 -10.64 -8.59
N ASP A 147 -27.10 -9.35 -8.86
CA ASP A 147 -27.22 -8.79 -10.21
C ASP A 147 -26.18 -9.36 -11.18
N GLN A 148 -25.02 -9.79 -10.66
CA GLN A 148 -23.95 -10.43 -11.45
C GLN A 148 -24.10 -11.95 -11.60
N LEU A 149 -25.05 -12.58 -10.91
CA LEU A 149 -25.30 -14.02 -10.98
C LEU A 149 -26.43 -14.41 -11.96
N LEU A 150 -27.30 -13.44 -12.28
CA LEU A 150 -28.39 -13.52 -13.25
C LEU A 150 -27.85 -13.41 -14.69
#